data_AF-A0A2U9BRB1-F1
#
_entry.id   AF-A0A2U9BRB1-F1
#
_cell.length_a   1.000
_cell.length_b   1.000
_cell.length_c   1.000
_cell.angle_alpha   90.00
_cell.angle_beta   90.00
_cell.angle_gamma   90.00
#
_symmetry.space_group_name_H-M   'P 1'
#
loop_
_entity.id
_entity.type
_entity.pdbx_description
1 polymer ?
#
loop_
_entity_poly.entity_id
_entity_poly.type
_entity_poly.pdbx_seq_one_letter_code
_entity_poly.pdbx_strand_id
1 'polypeptide(L)'
;MSVCQENGSEDEVSMTSQVQNQSLSARKRGKQAAVKHWTPEEIDAVEKHLKKLIVRRDVPGKADCERCISAEPQALQKRDW
;
A
#
# COMPACT_ATOMS: atom_id res chain seq x y z
N MET A 1 -49.67 -20.52 -4.21
CA MET A 1 -48.54 -19.81 -4.84
C MET A 1 -47.62 -19.48 -3.67
N SER A 2 -46.63 -20.29 -3.27
CA SER A 2 -45.39 -20.67 -3.99
C SER A 2 -44.80 -19.41 -4.64
N VAL A 3 -43.65 -18.85 -4.25
CA VAL A 3 -42.38 -19.47 -3.81
C VAL A 3 -41.51 -18.47 -3.02
N CYS A 4 -40.55 -19.04 -2.29
CA CYS A 4 -39.45 -18.42 -1.55
C CYS A 4 -38.39 -17.74 -2.45
N GLN A 5 -37.66 -16.78 -1.89
CA GLN A 5 -36.27 -16.41 -2.25
C GLN A 5 -35.69 -15.71 -1.01
N GLU A 6 -35.10 -16.41 -0.04
CA GLU A 6 -33.70 -16.90 0.04
C GLU A 6 -32.67 -15.91 -0.52
N ASN A 7 -31.91 -15.29 0.38
CA ASN A 7 -30.48 -14.91 0.32
C ASN A 7 -30.22 -14.31 1.71
N GLY A 8 -29.78 -15.08 2.71
CA GLY A 8 -28.45 -15.70 2.73
C GLY A 8 -27.61 -14.91 3.73
N SER A 9 -27.97 -15.06 5.01
CA SER A 9 -27.12 -14.71 6.15
C SER A 9 -26.14 -15.85 6.30
N GLU A 10 -24.83 -15.60 6.22
CA GLU A 10 -23.86 -16.54 6.75
C GLU A 10 -22.51 -15.88 7.02
N ASP A 11 -22.07 -16.16 8.23
CA ASP A 11 -20.92 -15.75 8.99
C ASP A 11 -19.57 -16.19 8.40
N GLU A 12 -18.52 -15.66 9.04
CA GLU A 12 -17.24 -16.36 9.27
C GLU A 12 -16.36 -16.70 8.06
N VAL A 13 -15.30 -15.90 7.89
CA VAL A 13 -13.99 -16.45 7.46
C VAL A 13 -12.88 -15.95 8.38
N SER A 14 -12.96 -16.30 9.66
CA SER A 14 -11.77 -16.66 10.41
C SER A 14 -11.19 -17.93 9.80
N MET A 15 -10.03 -17.87 9.15
CA MET A 15 -9.11 -19.01 9.11
C MET A 15 -7.67 -18.50 9.11
N THR A 16 -7.08 -18.58 10.29
CA THR A 16 -5.67 -18.39 10.56
C THR A 16 -4.85 -19.41 9.76
N SER A 17 -3.94 -18.94 8.92
CA SER A 17 -2.95 -19.82 8.27
C SER A 17 -1.58 -19.55 8.87
N GLN A 18 -1.38 -20.04 10.11
CA GLN A 18 -0.04 -20.22 10.66
C GLN A 18 0.57 -21.49 10.07
N VAL A 19 1.37 -21.34 9.01
CA VAL A 19 2.25 -22.42 8.54
C VAL A 19 3.65 -22.17 9.09
N GLN A 20 3.94 -22.81 10.21
CA GLN A 20 5.28 -22.93 10.75
C GLN A 20 6.05 -23.94 9.90
N ASN A 21 6.95 -23.47 9.04
CA ASN A 21 7.90 -24.36 8.35
C ASN A 21 9.31 -24.11 8.89
N GLN A 22 9.70 -24.93 9.86
CA GLN A 22 11.06 -24.98 10.39
C GLN A 22 11.95 -25.75 9.40
N SER A 23 12.75 -25.03 8.62
CA SER A 23 13.99 -25.58 8.06
C SER A 23 15.11 -24.54 8.17
N LEU A 24 15.89 -24.66 9.24
CA LEU A 24 17.11 -23.89 9.44
C LEU A 24 18.20 -24.44 8.50
N SER A 25 18.19 -23.97 7.25
CA SER A 25 19.39 -24.00 6.41
C SER A 25 20.06 -22.64 6.49
N ALA A 26 21.25 -22.60 7.10
CA ALA A 26 22.08 -21.42 7.27
C ALA A 26 22.68 -21.00 5.92
N ARG A 27 21.83 -20.47 5.04
CA ARG A 27 22.26 -19.78 3.83
C ARG A 27 22.49 -18.32 4.24
N LYS A 28 23.72 -17.83 4.07
CA LYS A 28 24.10 -16.43 4.31
C LYS A 28 23.18 -15.54 3.46
N ARG A 29 22.06 -15.10 4.03
CA ARG A 29 21.09 -14.25 3.35
C ARG A 29 21.80 -12.91 3.15
N GLY A 30 22.14 -12.58 1.92
CA GLY A 30 22.41 -11.19 1.57
C GLY A 30 21.27 -10.35 2.15
N LYS A 31 21.57 -9.17 2.69
CA LYS A 31 20.55 -8.26 3.25
C LYS A 31 19.53 -7.99 2.14
N GLN A 32 18.42 -8.74 2.15
CA GLN A 32 17.29 -8.49 1.26
C GLN A 32 16.82 -7.09 1.66
N ALA A 33 17.01 -6.09 0.78
CA ALA A 33 16.48 -4.77 1.03
C ALA A 33 14.97 -4.92 1.20
N ALA A 34 14.47 -4.71 2.42
CA ALA A 34 13.06 -4.82 2.69
C ALA A 34 12.32 -3.84 1.76
N VAL A 35 11.38 -4.36 0.96
CA VAL A 35 10.53 -3.52 0.13
C VAL A 35 9.74 -2.60 1.06
N LYS A 36 9.99 -1.29 0.97
CA LYS A 36 9.28 -0.29 1.76
C LYS A 36 7.88 -0.11 1.17
N HIS A 37 6.90 -0.65 1.86
CA HIS A 37 5.50 -0.42 1.53
C HIS A 37 5.16 1.05 1.77
N TRP A 38 4.20 1.58 1.01
CA TRP A 38 3.67 2.92 1.23
C TRP A 38 2.76 2.91 2.46
N THR A 39 2.99 3.84 3.40
CA THR A 39 2.08 4.05 4.53
C THR A 39 0.86 4.85 4.06
N PRO A 40 -0.29 4.74 4.75
CA PRO A 40 -1.47 5.54 4.40
C PRO A 40 -1.20 7.04 4.44
N GLU A 41 -0.33 7.51 5.34
CA GLU A 41 0.08 8.92 5.44
C GLU A 41 0.86 9.37 4.20
N GLU A 42 1.77 8.53 3.69
CA GLU A 42 2.51 8.81 2.47
C GLU A 42 1.57 8.84 1.25
N ILE A 43 0.59 7.93 1.19
CA ILE A 43 -0.41 7.88 0.12
C ILE A 43 -1.28 9.14 0.13
N ASP A 44 -1.79 9.55 1.30
CA ASP A 44 -2.63 10.74 1.44
C ASP A 44 -1.86 12.01 1.03
N ALA A 45 -0.61 12.16 1.46
CA ALA A 45 0.25 13.28 1.07
C ALA A 45 0.45 13.36 -0.45
N VAL A 46 0.74 12.23 -1.09
CA VAL A 46 0.92 12.15 -2.55
C VAL A 46 -0.39 12.42 -3.27
N GLU A 47 -1.50 11.85 -2.82
CA GLU A 47 -2.81 12.06 -3.43
C GLU A 47 -3.22 13.54 -3.33
N LYS A 48 -3.06 14.17 -2.17
CA LYS A 48 -3.35 15.60 -1.97
C LYS A 48 -2.61 16.52 -2.96
N HIS A 49 -1.34 16.20 -3.28
CA HIS A 49 -0.51 17.02 -4.15
C HIS A 49 -0.63 16.66 -5.64
N LEU A 50 -0.56 15.37 -5.97
CA LEU A 50 -0.42 14.88 -7.36
C LEU A 50 -1.76 14.47 -8.00
N LYS A 51 -2.85 14.30 -7.25
CA LYS A 51 -4.18 13.94 -7.82
C LYS A 51 -4.63 14.91 -8.91
N LYS A 52 -4.28 16.19 -8.81
CA LYS A 52 -4.60 17.21 -9.82
C LYS A 52 -3.96 16.91 -11.17
N LEU A 53 -2.74 16.35 -11.17
CA LEU A 53 -2.02 15.98 -12.39
C LEU A 53 -2.65 14.74 -13.02
N ILE A 54 -3.05 13.75 -12.20
CA ILE A 54 -3.76 12.55 -12.67
C ILE A 54 -5.07 12.95 -13.37
N VAL A 55 -5.86 13.86 -12.77
CA VAL A 55 -7.11 14.34 -13.37
C VAL A 55 -6.88 15.07 -14.69
N ARG A 56 -5.79 15.84 -14.79
CA ARG A 56 -5.36 16.52 -16.03
C ARG A 56 -4.74 15.57 -17.05
N ARG A 57 -4.47 14.32 -16.67
CA ARG A 57 -3.73 13.30 -17.45
C ARG A 57 -2.29 13.71 -17.72
N ASP A 58 -1.71 14.47 -16.80
CA ASP A 58 -0.31 14.88 -16.84
C ASP A 58 0.53 13.98 -15.93
N VAL A 59 1.73 13.63 -16.38
CA VAL A 59 2.71 12.90 -15.58
C VAL A 59 3.54 13.91 -14.80
N PRO A 60 3.64 13.79 -13.46
CA PRO A 60 4.50 14.67 -12.67
C PRO A 60 5.95 14.59 -13.12
N GLY A 61 6.59 15.74 -13.29
CA GLY A 61 8.04 15.80 -13.48
C GLY A 61 8.78 15.71 -12.14
N LYS A 62 10.11 15.60 -12.21
CA LYS A 62 11.00 15.63 -11.04
C LYS A 62 10.65 16.76 -10.07
N ALA A 63 10.48 17.98 -10.60
CA ALA A 63 10.22 19.16 -9.79
C ALA A 63 8.85 19.09 -9.06
N ASP A 64 7.85 18.42 -9.63
CA ASP A 64 6.57 18.19 -8.97
C ASP A 64 6.70 17.22 -7.80
N CYS A 65 7.46 16.14 -8.00
CA CYS A 65 7.76 15.15 -6.95
C CYS A 65 8.57 15.79 -5.80
N GLU A 66 9.63 16.55 -6.10
CA GLU A 66 10.43 17.24 -5.08
C GLU A 66 9.61 18.28 -4.30
N ARG A 67 8.71 19.00 -4.97
CA ARG A 67 7.77 19.91 -4.31
C ARG A 67 6.81 19.15 -3.38
N CYS A 68 6.31 17.99 -3.80
CA CYS A 68 5.46 17.14 -2.97
C CYS A 68 6.18 16.68 -1.69
N ILE A 69 7.43 16.21 -1.82
CA ILE A 69 8.24 15.77 -0.67
C ILE A 69 8.53 16.96 0.28
N SER A 70 8.85 18.13 -0.29
CA SER A 70 9.13 19.34 0.50
C SER A 70 7.90 19.93 1.19
N ALA A 71 6.71 19.75 0.61
CA ALA A 71 5.45 20.26 1.16
C ALA A 71 4.94 19.41 2.33
N GLU A 72 5.19 18.10 2.32
CA GLU A 72 4.76 17.17 3.37
C GLU A 72 5.96 16.41 3.98
N PRO A 73 6.89 17.13 4.64
CA PRO A 73 8.11 16.53 5.18
C PRO A 73 7.80 15.50 6.27
N GLN A 74 6.69 15.65 7.00
CA GLN A 74 6.30 14.71 8.05
C GLN A 74 5.97 13.32 7.50
N ALA A 75 5.25 13.25 6.38
CA ALA A 75 4.85 11.99 5.76
C ALA A 75 5.95 11.40 4.87
N LEU A 76 6.64 12.24 4.08
CA LEU A 76 7.56 11.79 3.03
C LEU A 76 9.05 11.88 3.38
N GLN A 77 9.43 12.21 4.62
CA GLN A 77 10.85 12.33 5.05
C GLN A 77 11.77 11.14 4.72
N LYS A 78 11.21 9.93 4.55
CA LYS A 78 11.99 8.69 4.28
C LYS A 78 12.04 8.33 2.80
N ARG A 79 11.49 9.19 1.92
CA ARG A 79 11.35 9.01 0.48
C ARG A 79 12.17 10.08 -0.26
N ASP A 80 12.64 9.71 -1.45
CA ASP A 80 13.38 10.56 -2.38
C ASP A 80 12.73 10.46 -3.77
N TRP A 81 13.11 11.36 -4.69
CA TRP A 81 12.50 11.45 -6.04
C TRP A 81 13.04 10.40 -7.02
#